data_AF-A0A952QJ70-F1
#
_entry.id   AF-A0A952QJ70-F1
#
_cell.length_a   1.000
_cell.length_b   1.000
_cell.length_c   1.000
_cell.angle_alpha   90.00
_cell.angle_beta   90.00
_cell.angle_gamma   90.00
#
_symmetry.space_group_name_H-M   'P 1'
#
loop_
_entity.id
_entity.type
_entity.pdbx_description
1 polymer ?
#
loop_
_entity_poly.entity_id
_entity_poly.type
_entity_poly.pdbx_seq_one_letter_code
_entity_poly.pdbx_strand_id
1 'polypeptide(L)'
;MQLLTDWDGFLAELQDRWPRGTRVYLAREGKSTVLTVRDEESKAIYCCRHNAPIGEVAAALQALGHSCHNGAWSTASENRPPDEIFVSAVAYFSDGKQPGLWVDVGTHYPTPSSVIAKLLAEFHADGTLSDTDHDTFHKVARPNVVILTPDHIQNFLAANANIDAPGNPDDGRKV
;
A
#
# COMPACT_ATOMS: atom_id res chain seq x y z
N MET A 1 0.75 -21.01 15.03
CA MET A 1 -0.64 -21.23 15.48
C MET A 1 -1.28 -19.88 15.70
N GLN A 2 -2.50 -19.66 15.18
CA GLN A 2 -3.23 -18.40 15.32
C GLN A 2 -4.49 -18.62 16.16
N LEU A 3 -4.72 -17.73 17.13
CA LEU A 3 -5.90 -17.74 17.99
C LEU A 3 -6.74 -16.52 17.65
N LEU A 4 -7.96 -16.77 17.16
CA LEU A 4 -8.92 -15.72 16.78
C LEU A 4 -9.82 -15.40 17.98
N THR A 5 -9.95 -14.12 18.28
CA THR A 5 -10.76 -13.60 19.37
C THR A 5 -11.59 -12.42 18.87
N ASP A 6 -12.72 -12.16 19.54
CA ASP A 6 -13.46 -10.92 19.34
C ASP A 6 -12.76 -9.75 20.05
N TRP A 7 -13.32 -8.55 19.94
CA TRP A 7 -12.73 -7.34 20.50
C TRP A 7 -12.58 -7.41 22.03
N ASP A 8 -13.67 -7.77 22.72
CA ASP A 8 -13.69 -7.79 24.18
C ASP A 8 -12.78 -8.88 24.74
N GLY A 9 -12.78 -10.07 24.13
CA GLY A 9 -11.88 -11.16 24.48
C GLY A 9 -10.41 -10.79 24.23
N PHE A 10 -10.12 -10.13 23.11
CA PHE A 10 -8.74 -9.67 22.83
C PHE A 10 -8.27 -8.66 23.88
N LEU A 11 -9.10 -7.68 24.26
CA LEU A 11 -8.73 -6.70 25.27
C LEU A 11 -8.55 -7.32 26.67
N ALA A 12 -9.43 -8.23 27.05
CA ALA A 12 -9.34 -8.93 28.33
C ALA A 12 -8.05 -9.75 28.42
N GLU A 13 -7.75 -10.51 27.37
CA GLU A 13 -6.52 -11.28 27.25
C GLU A 13 -5.28 -10.36 27.29
N LEU A 14 -5.32 -9.22 26.58
CA LEU A 14 -4.25 -8.21 26.57
C LEU A 14 -3.93 -7.67 27.98
N GLN A 15 -4.97 -7.41 28.78
CA GLN A 15 -4.85 -6.89 30.14
C GLN A 15 -4.38 -7.92 31.15
N ASP A 16 -4.84 -9.17 31.02
CA ASP A 16 -4.55 -10.25 31.97
C ASP A 16 -3.16 -10.84 31.75
N ARG A 17 -2.79 -11.09 30.49
CA ARG A 17 -1.59 -11.88 30.16
C ARG A 17 -0.37 -11.06 29.78
N TRP A 18 -0.55 -9.83 29.29
CA TRP A 18 0.57 -9.04 28.77
C TRP A 18 0.86 -7.79 29.61
N PRO A 19 2.15 -7.48 29.84
CA PRO A 19 2.53 -6.26 30.53
C PRO A 19 2.18 -5.02 29.72
N ARG A 20 2.00 -3.90 30.42
CA ARG A 20 1.93 -2.57 29.80
C ARG A 20 3.16 -2.34 28.91
N GLY A 21 2.97 -1.68 27.79
CA GLY A 21 4.00 -1.42 26.78
C GLY A 21 4.13 -2.54 25.73
N THR A 22 3.41 -3.66 25.86
CA THR A 22 3.38 -4.71 24.83
C THR A 22 3.04 -4.12 23.46
N ARG A 23 3.74 -4.61 22.43
CA ARG A 23 3.58 -4.16 21.05
C ARG A 23 2.41 -4.88 20.40
N VAL A 24 1.42 -4.11 19.98
CA VAL A 24 0.28 -4.58 19.19
C VAL A 24 0.47 -4.09 17.76
N TYR A 25 0.40 -5.01 16.80
CA TYR A 25 0.47 -4.69 15.38
C TYR A 25 -0.93 -4.55 14.80
N LEU A 26 -1.14 -3.46 14.07
CA LEU A 26 -2.40 -3.09 13.46
C LEU A 26 -2.23 -3.05 11.94
N ALA A 27 -3.15 -3.69 11.22
CA ALA A 27 -3.22 -3.61 9.77
C ALA A 27 -4.65 -3.37 9.33
N ARG A 28 -4.83 -2.61 8.24
CA ARG A 28 -6.12 -2.47 7.60
C ARG A 28 -6.34 -3.61 6.62
N GLU A 29 -7.50 -4.25 6.69
CA GLU A 29 -7.96 -5.26 5.74
C GLU A 29 -9.39 -4.93 5.33
N GLY A 30 -9.52 -4.23 4.18
CA GLY A 30 -10.78 -3.69 3.69
C GLY A 30 -11.44 -2.75 4.70
N LYS A 31 -12.64 -3.13 5.18
CA LYS A 31 -13.42 -2.36 6.17
C LYS A 31 -13.10 -2.74 7.63
N SER A 32 -12.18 -3.66 7.85
CA SER A 32 -11.79 -4.13 9.17
C SER A 32 -10.34 -3.78 9.51
N THR A 33 -10.07 -3.57 10.78
CA THR A 33 -8.73 -3.42 11.36
C THR A 33 -8.39 -4.75 12.01
N VAL A 34 -7.29 -5.35 11.57
CA VAL A 34 -6.73 -6.57 12.14
C VAL A 34 -5.72 -6.16 13.20
N LEU A 35 -5.88 -6.73 14.38
CA LEU A 35 -4.99 -6.58 15.52
C LEU A 35 -4.26 -7.88 15.75
N THR A 36 -2.96 -7.79 16.02
CA THR A 36 -2.17 -8.97 16.34
C THR A 36 -1.12 -8.72 17.41
N VAL A 37 -0.97 -9.70 18.30
CA VAL A 37 0.11 -9.77 19.29
C VAL A 37 0.70 -11.18 19.23
N ARG A 38 2.03 -11.26 19.31
CA ARG A 38 2.72 -12.54 19.43
C ARG A 38 3.00 -12.84 20.89
N ASP A 39 2.60 -14.03 21.31
CA ASP A 39 3.05 -14.61 22.55
C ASP A 39 4.43 -15.23 22.33
N GLU A 40 5.44 -14.73 23.05
CA GLU A 40 6.81 -15.22 22.92
C GLU A 40 7.04 -16.56 23.62
N GLU A 41 6.17 -16.98 24.54
CA GLU A 41 6.31 -18.27 25.21
C GLU A 41 5.68 -19.38 24.35
N SER A 42 4.39 -19.24 24.02
CA SER A 42 3.68 -20.24 23.21
C SER A 42 3.98 -20.16 21.70
N LYS A 43 4.64 -19.07 21.26
CA LYS A 43 4.84 -18.71 19.85
C LYS A 43 3.52 -18.59 19.07
N ALA A 44 2.39 -18.44 19.76
CA ALA A 44 1.08 -18.21 19.15
C ALA A 44 0.91 -16.74 18.74
N ILE A 45 0.11 -16.50 17.71
CA ILE A 45 -0.36 -15.16 17.33
C ILE A 45 -1.80 -15.03 17.77
N TYR A 46 -2.06 -14.10 18.68
CA TYR A 46 -3.40 -13.69 19.05
C TYR A 46 -3.87 -12.65 18.04
N CYS A 47 -5.06 -12.85 17.49
CA CYS A 47 -5.61 -12.06 16.42
C CYS A 47 -7.04 -11.63 16.75
N CYS A 48 -7.36 -10.38 16.46
CA CYS A 48 -8.71 -9.85 16.51
C CYS A 48 -9.00 -9.05 15.24
N ARG A 49 -10.23 -9.18 14.71
CA ARG A 49 -10.73 -8.34 13.64
C ARG A 49 -11.81 -7.42 14.20
N HIS A 50 -11.64 -6.11 14.01
CA HIS A 50 -12.57 -5.12 14.50
C HIS A 50 -12.92 -4.11 13.40
N ASN A 51 -14.18 -3.66 13.33
CA ASN A 51 -14.64 -2.83 12.21
C ASN A 51 -14.29 -1.33 12.36
N ALA A 52 -13.82 -0.90 13.54
CA ALA A 52 -13.47 0.49 13.75
C ALA A 52 -12.19 0.90 12.96
N PRO A 53 -12.05 2.20 12.61
CA PRO A 53 -10.83 2.75 12.02
C PRO A 53 -9.58 2.50 12.88
N ILE A 54 -8.43 2.39 12.23
CA ILE A 54 -7.16 2.07 12.90
C ILE A 54 -6.78 3.09 14.00
N GLY A 55 -7.14 4.36 13.82
CA GLY A 55 -6.87 5.42 14.81
C GLY A 55 -7.68 5.26 16.09
N GLU A 56 -8.96 4.88 15.99
CA GLU A 56 -9.82 4.62 17.15
C GLU A 56 -9.34 3.39 17.92
N VAL A 57 -9.00 2.33 17.17
CA VAL A 57 -8.44 1.09 17.73
C VAL A 57 -7.12 1.36 18.45
N ALA A 58 -6.22 2.12 17.84
CA ALA A 58 -4.93 2.49 18.44
C ALA A 58 -5.11 3.32 19.71
N ALA A 59 -6.03 4.29 19.70
CA ALA A 59 -6.32 5.11 20.88
C ALA A 59 -6.84 4.27 22.05
N ALA A 60 -7.73 3.31 21.79
CA ALA A 60 -8.25 2.39 22.81
C ALA A 60 -7.13 1.55 23.45
N LEU A 61 -6.22 0.99 22.64
CA LEU A 61 -5.09 0.20 23.13
C LEU A 61 -4.04 1.03 23.86
N GLN A 62 -3.78 2.25 23.40
CA GLN A 62 -2.88 3.19 24.07
C GLN A 62 -3.44 3.63 25.43
N ALA A 63 -4.75 3.80 25.55
CA ALA A 63 -5.41 4.08 26.83
C ALA A 63 -5.23 2.93 27.83
N LEU A 64 -5.08 1.69 27.35
CA LEU A 64 -4.72 0.51 28.16
C LEU A 64 -3.22 0.41 28.45
N GLY A 65 -2.41 1.29 27.89
CA GLY A 65 -0.97 1.37 28.12
C GLY A 65 -0.13 0.52 27.17
N HIS A 66 -0.65 0.10 26.02
CA HIS A 66 0.07 -0.69 25.03
C HIS A 66 0.62 0.19 23.89
N SER A 67 1.69 -0.27 23.26
CA SER A 67 2.28 0.41 22.10
C SER A 67 1.68 -0.15 20.81
N CYS A 68 1.20 0.74 19.95
CA CYS A 68 0.57 0.35 18.68
C CYS A 68 1.52 0.64 17.52
N HIS A 69 1.66 -0.33 16.62
CA HIS A 69 2.49 -0.23 15.43
C HIS A 69 1.69 -0.65 14.21
N ASN A 70 1.89 0.05 13.08
CA ASN A 70 1.33 -0.39 11.81
C ASN A 70 2.19 -1.52 11.25
N GLY A 71 1.56 -2.62 10.82
CA GLY A 71 2.25 -3.75 10.19
C GLY A 71 1.46 -5.04 10.26
N ALA A 72 1.93 -6.06 9.55
CA ALA A 72 1.40 -7.42 9.69
C ALA A 72 2.53 -8.44 9.80
N TRP A 73 2.19 -9.58 10.37
CA TRP A 73 3.07 -10.74 10.40
C TRP A 73 3.15 -11.34 8.99
N SER A 74 4.37 -11.64 8.56
CA SER A 74 4.62 -12.44 7.38
C SER A 74 5.64 -13.51 7.75
N THR A 75 5.50 -14.70 7.18
CA THR A 75 6.58 -15.68 7.22
C THR A 75 7.68 -15.23 6.26
N ALA A 76 8.95 -15.56 6.51
CA ALA A 76 10.04 -15.17 5.61
C ALA A 76 9.87 -15.70 4.16
N SER A 77 9.01 -16.70 3.96
CA SER A 77 8.58 -17.21 2.65
C SER A 77 7.45 -16.40 2.01
N GLU A 78 6.68 -15.65 2.79
CA GLU A 78 5.70 -14.68 2.35
C GLU A 78 6.38 -13.32 2.33
N ASN A 79 7.19 -13.07 1.31
CA ASN A 79 7.57 -11.71 0.93
C ASN A 79 6.27 -10.94 0.72
N ARG A 80 5.80 -10.23 1.75
CA ARG A 80 4.57 -9.47 1.64
C ARG A 80 4.87 -8.39 0.59
N PRO A 81 4.14 -8.36 -0.54
CA PRO A 81 4.35 -7.31 -1.51
C PRO A 81 4.20 -5.96 -0.79
N PRO A 82 4.96 -4.92 -1.19
CA PRO A 82 4.83 -3.60 -0.60
C PRO A 82 3.33 -3.24 -0.61
N ASP A 83 2.84 -2.77 0.54
CA ASP A 83 1.44 -2.43 0.85
C ASP A 83 0.67 -2.10 -0.42
N GLU A 84 -0.49 -2.72 -0.72
CA GLU A 84 -1.26 -2.57 -1.97
C GLU A 84 -1.04 -1.23 -2.72
N ILE A 85 0.07 -1.13 -3.46
CA ILE A 85 0.48 0.10 -4.14
C ILE A 85 -0.16 0.06 -5.50
N PHE A 86 -0.86 1.15 -5.80
CA PHE A 86 -1.40 1.44 -7.11
C PHE A 86 -0.52 2.52 -7.73
N VAL A 87 -0.04 2.25 -8.94
CA VAL A 87 0.66 3.26 -9.75
C VAL A 87 -0.29 3.71 -10.84
N SER A 88 -0.63 4.99 -10.86
CA SER A 88 -1.39 5.59 -11.94
C SER A 88 -0.47 6.41 -12.82
N ALA A 89 -0.59 6.22 -14.13
CA ALA A 89 0.15 6.98 -15.13
C ALA A 89 -0.83 7.57 -16.16
N VAL A 90 -0.61 8.83 -16.54
CA VAL A 90 -1.36 9.51 -17.59
C VAL A 90 -0.39 9.93 -18.68
N ALA A 91 -0.53 9.32 -19.86
CA ALA A 91 0.12 9.80 -21.07
C ALA A 91 -0.80 10.83 -21.73
N TYR A 92 -0.27 12.00 -22.09
CA TYR A 92 -1.05 13.09 -22.69
C TYR A 92 -0.22 13.84 -23.73
N PHE A 93 -0.87 14.67 -24.54
CA PHE A 93 -0.20 15.63 -25.41
C PHE A 93 -0.22 17.02 -24.78
N SER A 94 0.94 17.62 -24.59
CA SER A 94 1.06 19.03 -24.20
C SER A 94 0.99 19.94 -25.43
N ASP A 95 1.13 21.25 -25.19
CA ASP A 95 1.21 22.21 -26.29
C ASP A 95 2.32 21.84 -27.29
N GLY A 96 2.08 22.12 -28.57
CA GLY A 96 2.95 21.71 -29.67
C GLY A 96 2.96 20.21 -29.97
N LYS A 97 1.96 19.44 -29.48
CA LYS A 97 1.85 17.97 -29.64
C LYS A 97 3.03 17.18 -29.06
N GLN A 98 3.71 17.74 -28.06
CA GLN A 98 4.78 17.02 -27.37
C GLN A 98 4.17 15.97 -26.43
N PRO A 99 4.74 14.75 -26.35
CA PRO A 99 4.26 13.75 -25.42
C PRO A 99 4.62 14.14 -23.98
N GLY A 100 3.65 14.04 -23.09
CA GLY A 100 3.81 14.19 -21.64
C GLY A 100 3.44 12.90 -20.91
N LEU A 101 4.11 12.67 -19.78
CA LEU A 101 3.81 11.57 -18.86
C LEU A 101 3.72 12.14 -17.45
N TRP A 102 2.63 11.82 -16.78
CA TRP A 102 2.43 12.08 -15.37
C TRP A 102 2.29 10.75 -14.64
N VAL A 103 2.86 10.63 -13.44
CA VAL A 103 2.86 9.40 -12.64
C VAL A 103 2.59 9.74 -11.18
N ASP A 104 1.77 8.93 -10.54
CA ASP A 104 1.44 9.05 -9.14
C ASP A 104 1.29 7.67 -8.49
N VAL A 105 1.51 7.63 -7.18
CA VAL A 105 1.55 6.41 -6.38
C VAL A 105 0.62 6.57 -5.18
N GLY A 106 -0.25 5.58 -4.97
CA GLY A 106 -1.24 5.60 -3.90
C GLY A 106 -1.49 4.23 -3.28
N THR A 107 -2.13 4.24 -2.11
CA THR A 107 -2.48 3.03 -1.34
C THR A 107 -3.92 2.57 -1.52
N HIS A 108 -4.67 3.22 -2.40
CA HIS A 108 -6.08 2.90 -2.69
C HIS A 108 -6.28 2.81 -4.20
N TYR A 109 -7.14 1.90 -4.65
CA TYR A 109 -7.44 1.74 -6.07
C TYR A 109 -8.03 3.03 -6.66
N PRO A 110 -7.33 3.72 -7.57
CA PRO A 110 -7.83 4.96 -8.15
C PRO A 110 -8.78 4.65 -9.31
N THR A 111 -9.71 5.57 -9.58
CA THR A 111 -10.52 5.53 -10.81
C THR A 111 -9.86 6.39 -11.89
N PRO A 112 -10.04 6.10 -13.20
CA PRO A 112 -9.49 6.95 -14.25
C PRO A 112 -9.88 8.43 -14.09
N SER A 113 -11.13 8.71 -13.70
CA SER A 113 -11.61 10.07 -13.46
C SER A 113 -10.91 10.75 -12.29
N SER A 114 -10.65 10.04 -11.19
CA SER A 114 -9.93 10.61 -10.04
C SER A 114 -8.45 10.87 -10.35
N VAL A 115 -7.83 10.03 -11.18
CA VAL A 115 -6.46 10.25 -11.66
C VAL A 115 -6.37 11.53 -12.50
N ILE A 116 -7.30 11.71 -13.44
CA ILE A 116 -7.36 12.91 -14.29
C ILE A 116 -7.65 14.17 -13.45
N ALA A 117 -8.54 14.07 -12.47
CA ALA A 117 -8.82 15.18 -11.55
C ALA A 117 -7.57 15.62 -10.78
N LYS A 118 -6.77 14.65 -10.31
CA LYS A 118 -5.52 14.94 -9.58
C LYS A 118 -4.48 15.61 -10.48
N LEU A 119 -4.30 15.09 -11.70
CA LEU A 119 -3.45 15.71 -12.72
C LEU A 119 -3.84 17.17 -13.01
N LEU A 120 -5.14 17.42 -13.21
CA LEU A 120 -5.63 18.77 -13.47
C LEU A 120 -5.44 19.72 -12.29
N ALA A 121 -5.65 19.21 -11.07
CA ALA A 121 -5.39 19.98 -9.86
C ALA A 121 -3.91 20.39 -9.75
N GLU A 122 -2.98 19.52 -10.11
CA GLU A 122 -1.54 19.83 -10.15
C GLU A 122 -1.22 20.88 -11.21
N PHE A 123 -1.76 20.74 -12.43
CA PHE A 123 -1.54 21.75 -13.46
C PHE A 123 -2.10 23.14 -13.12
N HIS A 124 -3.24 23.20 -12.44
CA HIS A 124 -3.79 24.46 -11.93
C HIS A 124 -2.93 25.01 -10.78
N ALA A 125 -2.47 24.16 -9.86
CA ALA A 125 -1.62 24.57 -8.75
C ALA A 125 -0.27 25.14 -9.22
N ASP A 126 0.31 24.55 -10.26
CA ASP A 126 1.58 24.97 -10.85
C ASP A 126 1.42 26.14 -11.83
N GLY A 127 0.19 26.60 -12.09
CA GLY A 127 -0.11 27.67 -13.05
C GLY A 127 0.17 27.30 -14.51
N THR A 128 0.31 26.00 -14.81
CA THR A 128 0.60 25.48 -16.16
C THR A 128 -0.62 25.54 -17.06
N LEU A 129 -1.83 25.44 -16.50
CA LEU A 129 -3.11 25.60 -17.19
C LEU A 129 -3.90 26.74 -16.56
N SER A 130 -4.45 27.62 -17.40
CA SER A 130 -5.52 28.56 -17.01
C SER A 130 -6.83 27.78 -16.86
N ASP A 131 -7.79 28.25 -16.04
CA ASP A 131 -9.08 27.61 -15.70
C ASP A 131 -9.67 26.72 -16.82
N THR A 132 -9.17 25.49 -16.95
CA THR A 132 -9.52 24.58 -18.02
C THR A 132 -10.35 23.50 -17.40
N ASP A 133 -11.58 23.35 -17.87
CA ASP A 133 -12.45 22.30 -17.40
C ASP A 133 -12.01 20.90 -17.89
N HIS A 134 -12.51 19.88 -17.20
CA HIS A 134 -12.21 18.47 -17.51
C HIS A 134 -12.49 18.11 -18.98
N ASP A 135 -13.59 18.61 -19.54
CA ASP A 135 -14.02 18.30 -20.91
C ASP A 135 -13.08 18.87 -21.96
N THR A 136 -12.59 20.10 -21.74
CA THR A 136 -11.63 20.76 -22.61
C THR A 136 -10.28 20.04 -22.55
N PHE A 137 -9.82 19.67 -21.35
CA PHE A 137 -8.60 18.90 -21.18
C PHE A 137 -8.66 17.56 -21.94
N HIS A 138 -9.77 16.81 -21.81
CA HIS A 138 -9.94 15.55 -22.52
C HIS A 138 -9.84 15.68 -24.04
N LYS A 139 -10.42 16.74 -24.61
CA LYS A 139 -10.41 16.98 -26.07
C LYS A 139 -9.03 17.34 -26.59
N VAL A 140 -8.30 18.16 -25.85
CA VAL A 140 -7.00 18.71 -26.28
C VAL A 140 -5.86 17.74 -25.96
N ALA A 141 -5.77 17.31 -24.71
CA ALA A 141 -4.65 16.52 -24.21
C ALA A 141 -4.75 15.03 -24.57
N ARG A 142 -5.96 14.56 -24.95
CA ARG A 142 -6.26 13.16 -25.30
C ARG A 142 -5.62 12.16 -24.33
N PRO A 143 -5.90 12.28 -23.01
CA PRO A 143 -5.19 11.52 -22.00
C PRO A 143 -5.49 10.02 -22.14
N ASN A 144 -4.44 9.21 -22.01
CA ASN A 144 -4.54 7.77 -21.84
C ASN A 144 -4.09 7.42 -20.41
N VAL A 145 -4.98 6.79 -19.65
CA VAL A 145 -4.75 6.46 -18.25
C VAL A 145 -4.44 4.98 -18.12
N VAL A 146 -3.31 4.67 -17.48
CA VAL A 146 -2.92 3.31 -17.11
C VAL A 146 -2.86 3.23 -15.59
N ILE A 147 -3.49 2.20 -15.03
CA ILE A 147 -3.45 1.92 -13.59
C ILE A 147 -2.83 0.53 -13.41
N LEU A 148 -1.67 0.49 -12.75
CA LEU A 148 -1.01 -0.74 -12.37
C LEU A 148 -1.49 -1.14 -10.98
N THR A 149 -2.04 -2.35 -10.90
CA THR A 149 -2.39 -2.98 -9.63
C THR A 149 -1.14 -3.60 -9.00
N PRO A 150 -1.19 -3.92 -7.69
CA PRO A 150 -0.14 -4.70 -7.05
C PRO A 150 0.21 -5.97 -7.84
N ASP A 151 -0.80 -6.70 -8.34
CA ASP A 151 -0.59 -7.92 -9.13
C ASP A 151 0.17 -7.65 -10.43
N HIS A 152 -0.15 -6.57 -11.16
CA HIS A 152 0.59 -6.20 -12.36
C HIS A 152 2.07 -5.93 -12.06
N ILE A 153 2.34 -5.24 -10.95
CA ILE A 153 3.70 -4.91 -10.51
C ILE A 153 4.45 -6.19 -10.12
N GLN A 154 3.82 -7.06 -9.32
CA GLN A 154 4.43 -8.33 -8.90
C GLN A 154 4.71 -9.26 -10.07
N ASN A 155 3.76 -9.39 -11.01
CA ASN A 155 3.96 -10.21 -12.21
C ASN A 155 5.11 -9.67 -13.07
N PHE A 156 5.23 -8.36 -13.21
CA PHE A 156 6.34 -7.75 -13.92
C PHE A 156 7.70 -8.00 -13.23
N LEU A 157 7.75 -7.85 -11.91
CA LEU A 157 8.97 -8.13 -11.14
C LEU A 157 9.36 -9.62 -11.22
N ALA A 158 8.40 -10.53 -11.08
CA ALA A 158 8.63 -11.97 -11.18
C ALA A 158 9.14 -12.38 -12.58
N ALA A 159 8.60 -11.79 -13.65
CA ALA A 159 9.04 -12.05 -15.01
C ALA A 159 10.48 -11.55 -15.28
N ASN A 160 10.88 -10.45 -14.62
CA ASN A 160 12.18 -9.81 -14.83
C ASN A 160 13.25 -10.19 -13.79
N ALA A 161 12.90 -10.94 -12.74
CA ALA A 161 13.84 -11.39 -11.71
C ALA A 161 14.98 -12.29 -12.25
N ASN A 162 14.83 -12.85 -13.45
CA ASN A 162 15.86 -13.64 -14.13
C ASN A 162 16.82 -12.83 -15.01
N ILE A 163 16.65 -11.50 -15.12
CA ILE A 163 17.49 -10.65 -15.97
C ILE A 163 18.72 -10.11 -15.21
N ASP A 164 18.66 -10.05 -13.87
CA ASP A 164 19.72 -9.46 -13.02
C ASP A 164 20.60 -10.51 -12.30
N ALA A 165 20.64 -11.77 -12.73
CA ALA A 165 21.71 -12.66 -12.29
C ALA A 165 23.03 -12.11 -12.88
N PRO A 166 24.00 -11.63 -12.07
CA PRO A 166 25.27 -11.17 -12.60
C PRO A 166 25.88 -12.33 -13.37
N GLY A 167 26.10 -12.11 -14.67
CA GLY A 167 26.78 -13.06 -15.53
C GLY A 167 28.07 -13.47 -14.86
N ASN A 168 28.23 -14.78 -14.64
CA ASN A 168 29.46 -15.37 -14.13
C ASN A 168 30.65 -14.82 -14.95
N PRO A 169 31.63 -14.12 -14.35
CA PRO A 169 32.75 -13.54 -15.09
C PRO A 169 33.75 -14.59 -15.63
N ASP A 170 33.38 -15.86 -15.65
CA ASP A 170 34.27 -16.98 -15.96
C ASP A 170 33.87 -17.78 -17.22
N ASP A 171 33.21 -17.14 -18.20
CA ASP A 171 33.18 -17.68 -19.57
C ASP A 171 34.32 -17.08 -20.38
N GLY A 172 35.50 -17.66 -20.15
CA GLY A 172 36.72 -17.39 -20.91
C GLY A 172 36.56 -17.75 -22.38
N ARG A 173 36.05 -16.82 -23.19
CA ARG A 173 36.27 -16.84 -24.63
C ARG A 173 37.45 -15.95 -24.98
N LYS A 174 38.60 -16.60 -25.15
CA LYS A 174 39.72 -16.08 -25.94
C LYS A 174 39.20 -15.73 -27.35
N VAL A 175 39.45 -14.49 -27.77
CA VAL A 175 39.59 -14.13 -29.18
C VAL A 175 40.89 -13.36 -29.32
#